data_AF-A0A3C1CG35-F1
#
_entry.id   AF-A0A3C1CG35-F1
#
_cell.length_a   1.000
_cell.length_b   1.000
_cell.length_c   1.000
_cell.angle_alpha   90.00
_cell.angle_beta   90.00
_cell.angle_gamma   90.00
#
_symmetry.space_group_name_H-M   'P 1'
#
loop_
_entity.id
_entity.type
_entity.pdbx_description
1 polymer ?
#
loop_
_entity_poly.entity_id
_entity_poly.type
_entity_poly.pdbx_seq_one_letter_code
_entity_poly.pdbx_strand_id
1 'polypeptide(L)'
;MRRPGPRPRAGRAAGGELNRRPWWLAGLCGTICLAEWALVSAFEPTARATLAPQVTAVPPFGVFHDLRWIAVGHDSWPTLGAELAAMLLGRGVLGAVSIGLVWPEGRRRPSWWRLFWRGVASSAAAAVLLIPSASLLFGLAVVPVSWIFLAAVPLAVLVALIIHPVALAPRWWRQTVPLRAAGWVIGSFFVLSAAGALMASVPWWAGSLVALAGGVFDAWSWRAVVHAVVDREPWSFPVPVVPVSLAALVALVALGSTFGFIGARPSHQVKATAPSSLGGQPVLVVSGYGSTYTGAPGGTAALPRTFSERRFSYRGLAPDHQPFPYTAADTVKPLSVLDRMMAEQIRGLAADSGRPVDVVAESEGALVAKTALLAEPSLPVKALVMASPLLVPGQTSYPQGTSRGWGVGTSVLMRAIGAAFHSVSPVDLSPDNQFLASIDSQGSVLRDAASCPLAGVRQLAILPLADATVTPPGAASHLEQVVVVAFHGGILGQAAYIKVVAQFLDGHRPADNRFLTTADDAIRLASAAWQVPGGPGSTSPTRCASAGAQLGRAAFGS
;
A
#
# COMPACT_ATOMS: atom_id res chain seq x y z
N MET A 1 -72.20 -11.96 -21.79
CA MET A 1 -71.27 -13.10 -21.84
C MET A 1 -70.26 -12.88 -22.97
N ARG A 2 -69.02 -12.45 -22.67
CA ARG A 2 -67.94 -12.30 -23.65
C ARG A 2 -67.09 -13.56 -23.64
N ARG A 3 -66.94 -14.23 -24.79
CA ARG A 3 -66.05 -15.39 -24.98
C ARG A 3 -64.59 -14.95 -24.80
N PRO A 4 -63.74 -15.70 -24.07
CA PRO A 4 -62.31 -15.46 -24.05
C PRO A 4 -61.69 -15.96 -25.35
N GLY A 5 -60.95 -15.09 -26.04
CA GLY A 5 -60.15 -15.45 -27.21
C GLY A 5 -58.94 -16.32 -26.86
N PRO A 6 -58.41 -17.09 -27.82
CA PRO A 6 -57.33 -18.03 -27.58
C PRO A 6 -56.01 -17.31 -27.23
N ARG A 7 -55.37 -17.75 -26.14
CA ARG A 7 -54.04 -17.27 -25.74
C ARG A 7 -53.01 -17.68 -26.81
N PRO A 8 -52.12 -16.78 -27.25
CA PRO A 8 -51.03 -17.14 -28.16
C PRO A 8 -50.06 -18.10 -27.46
N ARG A 9 -49.71 -19.19 -28.15
CA ARG A 9 -48.68 -20.15 -27.73
C ARG A 9 -47.34 -19.43 -27.64
N ALA A 10 -46.77 -19.37 -26.43
CA ALA A 10 -45.41 -18.93 -26.20
C ALA A 10 -44.45 -19.84 -27.00
N GLY A 11 -43.78 -19.25 -27.99
CA GLY A 11 -42.67 -19.91 -28.67
C GLY A 11 -41.59 -20.27 -27.66
N ARG A 12 -41.24 -21.56 -27.60
CA ARG A 12 -40.06 -22.05 -26.89
C ARG A 12 -38.83 -21.33 -27.42
N ALA A 13 -38.31 -20.38 -26.66
CA ALA A 13 -37.01 -19.79 -26.92
C ALA A 13 -35.94 -20.87 -26.73
N ALA A 14 -35.16 -21.15 -27.77
CA ALA A 14 -34.04 -22.09 -27.82
C ALA A 14 -32.81 -21.65 -26.99
N GLY A 15 -33.02 -21.01 -25.83
CA GLY A 15 -31.95 -20.50 -24.95
C GLY A 15 -31.75 -21.31 -23.66
N GLY A 16 -32.39 -22.47 -23.53
CA GLY A 16 -32.52 -23.20 -22.25
C GLY A 16 -31.37 -24.13 -21.86
N GLU A 17 -30.39 -24.41 -22.72
CA GLU A 17 -29.39 -25.46 -22.43
C GLU A 17 -28.15 -24.99 -21.66
N LEU A 18 -27.80 -23.70 -21.71
CA LEU A 18 -26.59 -23.19 -21.04
C LEU A 18 -26.73 -23.03 -19.51
N ASN A 19 -27.95 -23.09 -18.95
CA ASN A 19 -28.19 -22.80 -17.53
C ASN A 19 -28.07 -24.02 -16.60
N ARG A 20 -27.78 -25.21 -17.13
CA ARG A 20 -27.92 -26.48 -16.36
C ARG A 20 -26.70 -26.88 -15.53
N ARG A 21 -25.61 -26.12 -15.55
CA ARG A 21 -24.32 -26.63 -15.10
C ARG A 21 -23.52 -25.53 -14.37
N PRO A 22 -23.82 -25.25 -13.09
CA PRO A 22 -23.11 -24.24 -12.27
C PRO A 22 -21.59 -24.49 -12.19
N TRP A 23 -21.16 -25.71 -12.49
CA TRP A 23 -19.76 -26.10 -12.54
C TRP A 23 -18.98 -25.51 -13.74
N TRP A 24 -19.61 -25.05 -14.83
CA TRP A 24 -18.84 -24.42 -15.93
C TRP A 24 -18.24 -23.09 -15.49
N LEU A 25 -19.00 -22.26 -14.76
CA LEU A 25 -18.47 -21.00 -14.25
C LEU A 25 -17.36 -21.26 -13.22
N ALA A 26 -17.56 -22.23 -12.33
CA ALA A 26 -16.54 -22.64 -11.37
C ALA A 26 -15.26 -23.15 -12.06
N GLY A 27 -15.40 -23.97 -13.11
CA GLY A 27 -14.28 -24.45 -13.92
C GLY A 27 -13.58 -23.31 -14.67
N LEU A 28 -14.32 -22.38 -15.26
CA LEU A 28 -13.77 -21.20 -15.93
C LEU A 28 -12.99 -20.31 -14.96
N CYS A 29 -13.61 -19.86 -13.87
CA CYS A 29 -12.98 -19.00 -12.87
C CYS A 29 -11.78 -19.69 -12.24
N GLY A 30 -11.94 -20.95 -11.81
CA GLY A 30 -10.86 -21.74 -11.22
C GLY A 30 -9.66 -21.92 -12.16
N THR A 31 -9.91 -22.18 -13.45
CA THR A 31 -8.84 -22.34 -14.44
C THR A 31 -8.10 -21.04 -14.70
N ILE A 32 -8.81 -19.90 -14.79
CA ILE A 32 -8.17 -18.60 -15.00
C ILE A 32 -7.32 -18.20 -13.78
N CYS A 33 -7.84 -18.35 -12.55
CA CYS A 33 -7.07 -18.09 -11.33
C CYS A 33 -5.83 -18.99 -11.24
N LEU A 34 -5.96 -20.28 -11.58
CA LEU A 34 -4.83 -21.20 -11.60
C LEU A 34 -3.80 -20.82 -12.68
N ALA A 35 -4.25 -20.40 -13.86
CA ALA A 35 -3.39 -19.97 -14.95
C ALA A 35 -2.61 -18.71 -14.56
N GLU A 36 -3.25 -17.71 -13.96
CA GLU A 36 -2.55 -16.53 -13.46
C GLU A 36 -1.53 -16.89 -12.38
N TRP A 37 -1.93 -17.71 -11.40
CA TRP A 37 -0.99 -18.19 -10.37
C TRP A 37 0.24 -18.86 -11.00
N ALA A 38 0.04 -19.73 -11.99
CA ALA A 38 1.13 -20.42 -12.66
C ALA A 38 2.04 -19.47 -13.44
N LEU A 39 1.46 -18.49 -14.15
CA LEU A 39 2.22 -17.49 -14.91
C LEU A 39 3.05 -16.61 -13.98
N VAL A 40 2.44 -16.03 -12.93
CA VAL A 40 3.15 -15.16 -11.99
C VAL A 40 4.26 -15.94 -11.27
N SER A 41 3.96 -17.17 -10.81
CA SER A 41 4.96 -17.99 -10.12
C SER A 41 6.13 -18.40 -11.04
N ALA A 42 5.90 -18.52 -12.35
CA ALA A 42 6.93 -18.88 -13.32
C ALA A 42 7.80 -17.69 -13.74
N PHE A 43 7.21 -16.50 -13.93
CA PHE A 43 7.92 -15.32 -14.42
C PHE A 43 8.47 -14.41 -13.31
N GLU A 44 7.86 -14.45 -12.13
CA GLU A 44 8.28 -13.66 -10.97
C GLU A 44 8.28 -14.53 -9.70
N PRO A 45 9.26 -15.44 -9.53
CA PRO A 45 9.29 -16.36 -8.38
C PRO A 45 9.37 -15.65 -7.02
N THR A 46 9.83 -14.39 -7.01
CA THR A 46 9.88 -13.52 -5.83
C THR A 46 8.57 -12.77 -5.60
N ALA A 47 7.76 -12.54 -6.64
CA ALA A 47 6.43 -12.00 -6.49
C ALA A 47 5.49 -13.10 -6.02
N ARG A 48 4.93 -12.95 -4.81
CA ARG A 48 3.89 -13.87 -4.38
C ARG A 48 2.65 -13.63 -5.25
N ALA A 49 2.13 -14.67 -5.87
CA ALA A 49 0.93 -14.64 -6.71
C ALA A 49 -0.38 -14.44 -5.90
N THR A 50 -0.35 -13.65 -4.82
CA THR A 50 -1.48 -13.39 -3.90
C THR A 50 -2.66 -12.68 -4.57
N LEU A 51 -2.45 -12.12 -5.75
CA LEU A 51 -3.46 -11.45 -6.56
C LEU A 51 -4.29 -12.43 -7.40
N ALA A 52 -3.78 -13.63 -7.68
CA ALA A 52 -4.40 -14.57 -8.63
C ALA A 52 -5.89 -14.88 -8.34
N PRO A 53 -6.36 -15.02 -7.07
CA PRO A 53 -7.78 -15.22 -6.78
C PRO A 53 -8.69 -14.06 -7.20
N GLN A 54 -8.14 -12.88 -7.52
CA GLN A 54 -8.92 -11.68 -7.85
C GLN A 54 -9.14 -11.53 -9.35
N VAL A 55 -8.44 -12.30 -10.19
CA VAL A 55 -8.55 -12.20 -11.65
C VAL A 55 -9.96 -12.46 -12.14
N THR A 56 -10.74 -13.30 -11.46
CA THR A 56 -12.14 -13.56 -11.82
C THR A 56 -13.15 -12.96 -10.85
N ALA A 57 -12.70 -12.14 -9.91
CA ALA A 57 -13.55 -11.59 -8.86
C ALA A 57 -14.69 -10.75 -9.43
N VAL A 58 -15.78 -10.71 -8.66
CA VAL A 58 -16.95 -9.90 -9.01
C VAL A 58 -16.60 -8.42 -9.15
N PRO A 59 -17.29 -7.66 -10.03
CA PRO A 59 -16.97 -6.26 -10.24
C PRO A 59 -17.17 -5.43 -8.97
N PRO A 60 -16.31 -4.45 -8.71
CA PRO A 60 -15.17 -4.03 -9.53
C PRO A 60 -13.81 -4.60 -9.04
N PHE A 61 -13.76 -5.61 -8.16
CA PHE A 61 -12.48 -6.14 -7.65
C PHE A 61 -11.56 -6.66 -8.75
N GLY A 62 -12.11 -7.31 -9.77
CA GLY A 62 -11.32 -7.70 -10.95
C GLY A 62 -10.73 -6.50 -11.72
N VAL A 63 -11.43 -5.36 -11.79
CA VAL A 63 -10.86 -4.13 -12.39
C VAL A 63 -9.76 -3.55 -11.51
N PHE A 64 -9.95 -3.58 -10.18
CA PHE A 64 -8.94 -3.11 -9.23
C PHE A 64 -7.68 -3.99 -9.24
N HIS A 65 -7.84 -5.29 -9.46
CA HIS A 65 -6.77 -6.23 -9.74
C HIS A 65 -5.96 -5.79 -10.96
N ASP A 66 -6.62 -5.61 -12.11
CA ASP A 66 -5.93 -5.29 -13.37
C ASP A 66 -5.24 -3.93 -13.31
N LEU A 67 -5.87 -2.92 -12.70
CA LEU A 67 -5.26 -1.60 -12.54
C LEU A 67 -3.93 -1.65 -11.78
N ARG A 68 -3.77 -2.57 -10.82
CA ARG A 68 -2.52 -2.70 -10.06
C ARG A 68 -1.41 -3.36 -10.87
N TRP A 69 -1.74 -4.34 -11.73
CA TRP A 69 -0.81 -4.87 -12.72
C TRP A 69 -0.42 -3.82 -13.75
N ILE A 70 -1.41 -3.13 -14.32
CA ILE A 70 -1.17 -2.05 -15.30
C ILE A 70 -0.33 -0.95 -14.67
N ALA A 71 -0.54 -0.59 -13.40
CA ALA A 71 0.22 0.47 -12.75
C ALA A 71 1.75 0.26 -12.78
N VAL A 72 2.21 -1.01 -12.84
CA VAL A 72 3.63 -1.37 -12.87
C VAL A 72 4.10 -1.91 -14.23
N GLY A 73 3.18 -2.38 -15.09
CA GLY A 73 3.47 -3.20 -16.27
C GLY A 73 3.71 -2.47 -17.61
N HIS A 74 3.62 -1.15 -17.68
CA HIS A 74 3.82 -0.41 -18.94
C HIS A 74 5.10 0.41 -18.93
N ASP A 75 5.86 0.35 -20.03
CA ASP A 75 7.09 1.11 -20.24
C ASP A 75 6.91 2.35 -21.16
N SER A 76 5.75 2.46 -21.80
CA SER A 76 5.44 3.48 -22.79
C SER A 76 3.93 3.76 -22.88
N TRP A 77 3.55 4.90 -23.45
CA TRP A 77 2.14 5.26 -23.68
C TRP A 77 1.38 4.29 -24.60
N PRO A 78 1.96 3.79 -25.71
CA PRO A 78 1.32 2.76 -26.51
C PRO A 78 1.07 1.46 -25.74
N THR A 79 2.05 1.01 -24.94
CA THR A 79 1.90 -0.18 -24.07
C THR A 79 0.76 0.02 -23.09
N LEU A 80 0.73 1.16 -22.38
CA LEU A 80 -0.35 1.50 -21.46
C LEU A 80 -1.73 1.51 -22.15
N GLY A 81 -1.82 2.12 -23.34
CA GLY A 81 -3.04 2.14 -24.12
C GLY A 81 -3.51 0.74 -24.53
N ALA A 82 -2.57 -0.12 -24.94
CA ALA A 82 -2.85 -1.51 -25.30
C ALA A 82 -3.29 -2.34 -24.09
N GLU A 83 -2.63 -2.20 -22.94
CA GLU A 83 -3.00 -2.88 -21.69
C GLU A 83 -4.38 -2.45 -21.18
N LEU A 84 -4.68 -1.16 -21.19
CA LEU A 84 -6.01 -0.64 -20.82
C LEU A 84 -7.08 -1.17 -21.79
N ALA A 85 -6.80 -1.18 -23.10
CA ALA A 85 -7.73 -1.74 -24.08
C ALA A 85 -7.95 -3.25 -23.85
N ALA A 86 -6.88 -4.01 -23.62
CA ALA A 86 -6.93 -5.44 -23.34
C ALA A 86 -7.71 -5.73 -22.06
N MET A 87 -7.47 -4.97 -20.99
CA MET A 87 -8.24 -5.03 -19.74
C MET A 87 -9.73 -4.81 -20.01
N LEU A 88 -10.11 -3.72 -20.69
CA LEU A 88 -11.51 -3.38 -20.93
C LEU A 88 -12.22 -4.44 -21.78
N LEU A 89 -11.59 -4.91 -22.85
CA LEU A 89 -12.14 -5.94 -23.73
C LEU A 89 -12.21 -7.30 -23.02
N GLY A 90 -11.14 -7.70 -22.34
CA GLY A 90 -11.05 -8.94 -21.56
C GLY A 90 -12.10 -8.99 -20.46
N ARG A 91 -12.26 -7.90 -19.68
CA ARG A 91 -13.32 -7.76 -18.66
C ARG A 91 -14.71 -7.76 -19.27
N GLY A 92 -14.89 -7.14 -20.43
CA GLY A 92 -16.14 -7.21 -21.19
C GLY A 92 -16.53 -8.63 -21.57
N VAL A 93 -15.58 -9.43 -22.06
CA VAL A 93 -15.77 -10.85 -22.40
C VAL A 93 -16.05 -11.67 -21.15
N LEU A 94 -15.13 -11.64 -20.17
CA LEU A 94 -15.24 -12.41 -18.94
C LEU A 94 -16.55 -12.11 -18.21
N GLY A 95 -16.86 -10.82 -18.00
CA GLY A 95 -18.07 -10.41 -17.30
C GLY A 95 -19.33 -10.93 -17.99
N ALA A 96 -19.39 -10.88 -19.32
CA ALA A 96 -20.58 -11.31 -20.03
C ALA A 96 -20.73 -12.82 -20.20
N VAL A 97 -19.62 -13.56 -20.27
CA VAL A 97 -19.62 -15.02 -20.15
C VAL A 97 -20.11 -15.40 -18.76
N SER A 98 -19.53 -14.81 -17.70
CA SER A 98 -19.90 -15.06 -16.31
C SER A 98 -21.37 -14.76 -16.04
N ILE A 99 -21.83 -13.54 -16.33
CA ILE A 99 -23.25 -13.14 -16.22
C ILE A 99 -24.14 -14.07 -17.05
N GLY A 100 -23.64 -14.50 -18.20
CA GLY A 100 -24.35 -15.36 -19.10
C GLY A 100 -24.62 -16.76 -18.57
N LEU A 101 -23.60 -17.36 -17.97
CA LEU A 101 -23.65 -18.72 -17.42
C LEU A 101 -24.54 -18.82 -16.16
N VAL A 102 -24.78 -17.70 -15.47
CA VAL A 102 -25.58 -17.64 -14.23
C VAL A 102 -26.85 -16.80 -14.37
N TRP A 103 -27.29 -16.54 -15.60
CA TRP A 103 -28.49 -15.73 -15.82
C TRP A 103 -29.73 -16.44 -15.26
N PRO A 104 -30.58 -15.80 -14.45
CA PRO A 104 -31.70 -16.46 -13.81
C PRO A 104 -32.70 -17.10 -14.80
N GLU A 105 -33.19 -18.30 -14.46
CA GLU A 105 -34.24 -18.97 -15.23
C GLU A 105 -35.53 -18.15 -15.24
N GLY A 106 -36.26 -18.17 -16.38
CA GLY A 106 -37.51 -17.43 -16.53
C GLY A 106 -37.35 -15.92 -16.78
N ARG A 107 -36.13 -15.36 -16.71
CA ARG A 107 -35.86 -13.96 -17.07
C ARG A 107 -35.33 -13.85 -18.49
N ARG A 108 -35.80 -12.85 -19.26
CA ARG A 108 -35.28 -12.58 -20.61
C ARG A 108 -33.82 -12.11 -20.52
N ARG A 109 -32.90 -12.96 -20.98
CA ARG A 109 -31.48 -12.63 -21.05
C ARG A 109 -31.20 -11.58 -22.15
N PRO A 110 -30.39 -10.54 -21.88
CA PRO A 110 -29.87 -9.66 -22.91
C PRO A 110 -29.04 -10.42 -23.94
N SER A 111 -28.93 -9.90 -25.16
CA SER A 111 -27.99 -10.46 -26.13
C SER A 111 -26.56 -10.40 -25.57
N TRP A 112 -25.73 -11.36 -25.97
CA TRP A 112 -24.30 -11.39 -25.61
C TRP A 112 -23.67 -10.03 -25.93
N TRP A 113 -23.75 -9.53 -27.16
CA TRP A 113 -23.16 -8.22 -27.52
C TRP A 113 -23.57 -7.04 -26.61
N ARG A 114 -24.78 -7.06 -26.05
CA ARG A 114 -25.21 -6.04 -25.09
C ARG A 114 -24.56 -6.21 -23.72
N LEU A 115 -24.40 -7.46 -23.25
CA LEU A 115 -23.64 -7.74 -22.03
C LEU A 115 -22.17 -7.34 -22.20
N PHE A 116 -21.59 -7.55 -23.39
CA PHE A 116 -20.22 -7.14 -23.72
C PHE A 116 -19.98 -5.67 -23.47
N TRP A 117 -20.68 -4.82 -24.22
CA TRP A 117 -20.46 -3.38 -24.17
C TRP A 117 -20.85 -2.77 -22.84
N ARG A 118 -21.82 -3.37 -22.12
CA ARG A 118 -22.09 -3.00 -20.73
C ARG A 118 -20.95 -3.35 -19.80
N GLY A 119 -20.35 -4.54 -19.97
CA GLY A 119 -19.16 -4.95 -19.23
C GLY A 119 -17.98 -4.02 -19.49
N VAL A 120 -17.72 -3.68 -20.77
CA VAL A 120 -16.67 -2.72 -21.17
C VAL A 120 -16.93 -1.34 -20.54
N ALA A 121 -18.13 -0.78 -20.70
CA ALA A 121 -18.47 0.53 -20.17
C ALA A 121 -18.42 0.56 -18.62
N SER A 122 -18.90 -0.50 -17.96
CA SER A 122 -18.82 -0.65 -16.51
C SER A 122 -17.37 -0.75 -16.03
N SER A 123 -16.52 -1.47 -16.77
CA SER A 123 -15.10 -1.62 -16.44
C SER A 123 -14.35 -0.31 -16.62
N ALA A 124 -14.68 0.46 -17.66
CA ALA A 124 -14.12 1.80 -17.87
C ALA A 124 -14.52 2.77 -16.74
N ALA A 125 -15.80 2.78 -16.35
CA ALA A 125 -16.27 3.59 -15.23
C ALA A 125 -15.61 3.18 -13.90
N ALA A 126 -15.51 1.87 -13.64
CA ALA A 126 -14.81 1.35 -12.48
C ALA A 126 -13.32 1.71 -12.48
N ALA A 127 -12.67 1.62 -13.65
CA ALA A 127 -11.27 1.98 -13.80
C ALA A 127 -11.05 3.45 -13.41
N VAL A 128 -11.82 4.38 -13.97
CA VAL A 128 -11.73 5.81 -13.62
C VAL A 128 -11.88 6.07 -12.12
N LEU A 129 -12.84 5.39 -11.47
CA LEU A 129 -13.10 5.57 -10.04
C LEU A 129 -12.04 4.92 -9.13
N LEU A 130 -11.40 3.83 -9.59
CA LEU A 130 -10.43 3.06 -8.82
C LEU A 130 -8.98 3.45 -9.09
N ILE A 131 -8.70 4.15 -10.19
CA ILE A 131 -7.38 4.67 -10.55
C ILE A 131 -6.71 5.40 -9.37
N PRO A 132 -7.37 6.33 -8.64
CA PRO A 132 -6.75 6.97 -7.48
C PRO A 132 -6.29 5.99 -6.41
N SER A 133 -7.08 4.95 -6.13
CA SER A 133 -6.73 3.93 -5.14
C SER A 133 -5.55 3.07 -5.62
N ALA A 134 -5.54 2.66 -6.89
CA ALA A 134 -4.45 1.89 -7.47
C ALA A 134 -3.13 2.68 -7.48
N SER A 135 -3.20 3.98 -7.76
CA SER A 135 -2.02 4.85 -7.76
C SER A 135 -1.49 5.14 -6.36
N LEU A 136 -2.38 5.32 -5.37
CA LEU A 136 -1.95 5.37 -3.97
C LEU A 136 -1.20 4.08 -3.58
N LEU A 137 -1.71 2.91 -3.93
CA LEU A 137 -1.00 1.64 -3.67
C LEU A 137 0.32 1.52 -4.43
N PHE A 138 0.42 2.10 -5.63
CA PHE A 138 1.70 2.22 -6.33
C PHE A 138 2.69 3.10 -5.57
N GLY A 139 2.26 4.28 -5.11
CA GLY A 139 3.09 5.17 -4.29
C GLY A 139 3.53 4.53 -2.98
N LEU A 140 2.66 3.72 -2.37
CA LEU A 140 2.97 2.90 -1.19
C LEU A 140 4.08 1.87 -1.45
N ALA A 141 4.14 1.28 -2.64
CA ALA A 141 5.20 0.35 -2.98
C ALA A 141 6.57 1.05 -3.16
N VAL A 142 6.56 2.34 -3.49
CA VAL A 142 7.78 3.17 -3.44
C VAL A 142 8.13 3.50 -1.99
N VAL A 143 7.15 3.98 -1.22
CA VAL A 143 7.31 4.46 0.16
C VAL A 143 6.28 3.80 1.08
N PRO A 144 6.65 2.73 1.80
CA PRO A 144 5.69 1.92 2.53
C PRO A 144 5.26 2.63 3.83
N VAL A 145 4.15 3.36 3.75
CA VAL A 145 3.53 4.06 4.89
C VAL A 145 2.05 3.70 5.03
N SER A 146 1.62 3.33 6.23
CA SER A 146 0.28 2.75 6.46
C SER A 146 -0.90 3.62 6.03
N TRP A 147 -0.78 4.94 6.17
CA TRP A 147 -1.88 5.86 5.89
C TRP A 147 -2.27 5.87 4.40
N ILE A 148 -1.34 5.57 3.48
CA ILE A 148 -1.66 5.42 2.05
C ILE A 148 -2.53 4.19 1.81
N PHE A 149 -2.22 3.06 2.44
CA PHE A 149 -3.05 1.84 2.35
C PHE A 149 -4.45 2.07 2.92
N LEU A 150 -4.50 2.69 4.10
CA LEU A 150 -5.75 2.97 4.82
C LEU A 150 -6.61 4.02 4.11
N ALA A 151 -6.04 4.82 3.22
CA ALA A 151 -6.81 5.64 2.29
C ALA A 151 -7.27 4.83 1.07
N ALA A 152 -6.37 4.09 0.43
CA ALA A 152 -6.62 3.44 -0.85
C ALA A 152 -7.61 2.27 -0.78
N VAL A 153 -7.40 1.31 0.13
CA VAL A 153 -8.19 0.07 0.16
C VAL A 153 -9.63 0.32 0.62
N PRO A 154 -9.89 1.08 1.71
CA PRO A 154 -11.26 1.42 2.08
C PRO A 154 -11.98 2.21 0.99
N LEU A 155 -11.29 3.13 0.29
CA LEU A 155 -11.87 3.85 -0.84
C LEU A 155 -12.27 2.89 -1.97
N ALA A 156 -11.41 1.94 -2.34
CA ALA A 156 -11.72 0.93 -3.35
C ALA A 156 -12.92 0.06 -2.95
N VAL A 157 -13.03 -0.33 -1.67
CA VAL A 157 -14.18 -1.08 -1.14
C VAL A 157 -15.46 -0.23 -1.20
N LEU A 158 -15.41 1.04 -0.82
CA LEU A 158 -16.56 1.94 -0.91
C LEU A 158 -17.03 2.11 -2.35
N VAL A 159 -16.10 2.30 -3.30
CA VAL A 159 -16.41 2.32 -4.73
C VAL A 159 -17.08 1.00 -5.14
N ALA A 160 -16.56 -0.15 -4.72
CA ALA A 160 -17.13 -1.46 -5.01
C ALA A 160 -18.59 -1.62 -4.52
N LEU A 161 -18.88 -1.15 -3.31
CA LEU A 161 -20.23 -1.17 -2.75
C LEU A 161 -21.20 -0.29 -3.54
N ILE A 162 -20.71 0.78 -4.16
CA ILE A 162 -21.53 1.74 -4.90
C ILE A 162 -21.77 1.27 -6.34
N ILE A 163 -20.75 0.76 -7.05
CA ILE A 163 -20.80 0.55 -8.50
C ILE A 163 -21.00 -0.89 -8.97
N HIS A 164 -20.99 -1.90 -8.08
CA HIS A 164 -21.19 -3.30 -8.51
C HIS A 164 -22.46 -3.57 -9.36
N PRO A 165 -23.58 -2.82 -9.27
CA PRO A 165 -24.75 -3.07 -10.13
C PRO A 165 -24.61 -2.57 -11.58
N VAL A 166 -23.60 -1.76 -11.90
CA VAL A 166 -23.49 -1.01 -13.17
C VAL A 166 -23.51 -1.92 -14.39
N ALA A 167 -22.77 -3.02 -14.37
CA ALA A 167 -22.73 -3.99 -15.48
C ALA A 167 -24.04 -4.78 -15.64
N LEU A 168 -24.84 -4.88 -14.58
CA LEU A 168 -25.96 -5.82 -14.47
C LEU A 168 -27.31 -5.16 -14.82
N ALA A 169 -27.52 -3.91 -14.40
CA ALA A 169 -28.81 -3.24 -14.53
C ALA A 169 -28.77 -2.04 -15.50
N PRO A 170 -29.67 -1.94 -16.50
CA PRO A 170 -29.71 -0.80 -17.43
C PRO A 170 -30.04 0.55 -16.77
N ARG A 171 -30.65 0.53 -15.58
CA ARG A 171 -31.06 1.71 -14.81
C ARG A 171 -30.38 1.74 -13.45
N TRP A 172 -29.14 1.25 -13.37
CA TRP A 172 -28.34 1.19 -12.14
C TRP A 172 -28.31 2.52 -11.39
N TRP A 173 -28.27 3.63 -12.12
CA TRP A 173 -28.22 4.99 -11.56
C TRP A 173 -29.55 5.49 -11.00
N ARG A 174 -30.67 4.79 -11.22
CA ARG A 174 -32.01 5.13 -10.69
C ARG A 174 -32.52 4.14 -9.65
N GLN A 175 -31.65 3.24 -9.16
CA GLN A 175 -32.05 2.14 -8.29
C GLN A 175 -31.18 2.10 -7.03
N THR A 176 -31.76 1.62 -5.93
CA THR A 176 -31.01 1.37 -4.70
C THR A 176 -30.12 0.14 -4.86
N VAL A 177 -28.96 0.16 -4.21
CA VAL A 177 -28.07 -0.99 -4.11
C VAL A 177 -28.77 -2.17 -3.38
N PRO A 178 -28.79 -3.39 -3.95
CA PRO A 178 -29.35 -4.54 -3.25
C PRO A 178 -28.43 -4.95 -2.08
N LEU A 179 -28.95 -4.90 -0.85
CA LEU A 179 -28.18 -5.25 0.36
C LEU A 179 -27.57 -6.66 0.29
N ARG A 180 -28.27 -7.62 -0.33
CA ARG A 180 -27.73 -8.97 -0.56
C ARG A 180 -26.50 -8.94 -1.45
N ALA A 181 -26.51 -8.18 -2.54
CA ALA A 181 -25.36 -8.04 -3.43
C ALA A 181 -24.21 -7.32 -2.73
N ALA A 182 -24.50 -6.25 -1.97
CA ALA A 182 -23.51 -5.57 -1.14
C ALA A 182 -22.87 -6.52 -0.12
N GLY A 183 -23.65 -7.40 0.52
CA GLY A 183 -23.14 -8.45 1.41
C GLY A 183 -22.16 -9.40 0.73
N TRP A 184 -22.42 -9.80 -0.53
CA TRP A 184 -21.48 -10.60 -1.33
C TRP A 184 -20.22 -9.83 -1.74
N VAL A 185 -20.33 -8.52 -2.00
CA VAL A 185 -19.15 -7.67 -2.26
C VAL A 185 -18.27 -7.56 -1.01
N ILE A 186 -18.86 -7.33 0.17
CA ILE A 186 -18.14 -7.34 1.45
C ILE A 186 -17.52 -8.72 1.71
N GLY A 187 -18.29 -9.79 1.52
CA GLY A 187 -17.80 -11.16 1.65
C GLY A 187 -16.63 -11.45 0.71
N SER A 188 -16.68 -10.96 -0.52
CA SER A 188 -15.59 -11.09 -1.49
C SER A 188 -14.33 -10.39 -1.00
N PHE A 189 -14.42 -9.16 -0.47
CA PHE A 189 -13.26 -8.49 0.13
C PHE A 189 -12.58 -9.35 1.21
N PHE A 190 -13.36 -9.93 2.13
CA PHE A 190 -12.80 -10.77 3.20
C PHE A 190 -12.22 -12.09 2.67
N VAL A 191 -12.90 -12.76 1.74
CA VAL A 191 -12.42 -14.02 1.16
C VAL A 191 -11.17 -13.80 0.32
N LEU A 192 -11.09 -12.71 -0.45
CA LEU A 192 -9.89 -12.37 -1.22
C LEU A 192 -8.71 -12.02 -0.30
N SER A 193 -8.96 -11.32 0.82
CA SER A 193 -7.94 -11.07 1.85
C SER A 193 -7.43 -12.37 2.47
N ALA A 194 -8.35 -13.28 2.82
CA ALA A 194 -8.01 -14.59 3.37
C ALA A 194 -7.27 -15.48 2.35
N ALA A 195 -7.67 -15.45 1.08
CA ALA A 195 -6.99 -16.17 0.01
C ALA A 195 -5.58 -15.64 -0.19
N GLY A 196 -5.38 -14.31 -0.21
CA GLY A 196 -4.04 -13.72 -0.25
C GLY A 196 -3.18 -14.11 0.96
N ALA A 197 -3.75 -14.10 2.17
CA ALA A 197 -3.06 -14.55 3.38
C ALA A 197 -2.64 -16.02 3.30
N LEU A 198 -3.55 -16.90 2.84
CA LEU A 198 -3.25 -18.31 2.64
C LEU A 198 -2.15 -18.48 1.59
N MET A 199 -2.25 -17.82 0.44
CA MET A 199 -1.22 -17.90 -0.60
C MET A 199 0.15 -17.39 -0.12
N ALA A 200 0.18 -16.42 0.78
CA ALA A 200 1.42 -15.90 1.35
C ALA A 200 2.05 -16.79 2.44
N SER A 201 1.26 -17.71 3.04
CA SER A 201 1.68 -18.55 4.16
C SER A 201 1.91 -20.01 3.79
N VAL A 202 1.32 -20.50 2.69
CA VAL A 202 1.47 -21.90 2.26
C VAL A 202 2.67 -22.11 1.34
N PRO A 203 3.22 -23.34 1.26
CA PRO A 203 4.21 -23.69 0.25
C PRO A 203 3.68 -23.43 -1.17
N TRP A 204 4.58 -23.10 -2.11
CA TRP A 204 4.21 -22.69 -3.47
C TRP A 204 3.19 -23.62 -4.14
N TRP A 205 3.38 -24.96 -4.04
CA TRP A 205 2.49 -25.95 -4.66
C TRP A 205 1.05 -25.87 -4.12
N ALA A 206 0.86 -25.54 -2.84
CA ALA A 206 -0.45 -25.39 -2.23
C ALA A 206 -1.15 -24.09 -2.68
N GLY A 207 -0.39 -23.12 -3.19
CA GLY A 207 -0.93 -21.90 -3.80
C GLY A 207 -1.87 -22.19 -4.97
N SER A 208 -1.61 -23.24 -5.75
CA SER A 208 -2.48 -23.70 -6.83
C SER A 208 -3.89 -24.09 -6.35
N LEU A 209 -3.98 -24.75 -5.19
CA LEU A 209 -5.25 -25.15 -4.59
C LEU A 209 -6.02 -23.93 -4.07
N VAL A 210 -5.32 -22.96 -3.49
CA VAL A 210 -5.94 -21.70 -3.02
C VAL A 210 -6.45 -20.88 -4.20
N ALA A 211 -5.68 -20.77 -5.29
CA ALA A 211 -6.10 -20.09 -6.52
C ALA A 211 -7.35 -20.74 -7.13
N LEU A 212 -7.38 -22.08 -7.21
CA LEU A 212 -8.53 -22.83 -7.69
C LEU A 212 -9.77 -22.59 -6.80
N ALA A 213 -9.61 -22.69 -5.48
CA ALA A 213 -10.68 -22.44 -4.52
C ALA A 213 -11.21 -21.00 -4.59
N GLY A 214 -10.32 -20.03 -4.77
CA GLY A 214 -10.67 -18.62 -5.01
C GLY A 214 -11.55 -18.46 -6.24
N GLY A 215 -11.17 -19.06 -7.37
CA GLY A 215 -12.00 -19.05 -8.58
C GLY A 215 -13.37 -19.74 -8.41
N VAL A 216 -13.45 -20.82 -7.65
CA VAL A 216 -14.74 -21.46 -7.31
C VAL A 216 -15.61 -20.51 -6.48
N PHE A 217 -15.03 -19.82 -5.50
CA PHE A 217 -15.75 -18.82 -4.70
C PHE A 217 -16.21 -17.63 -5.56
N ASP A 218 -15.38 -17.16 -6.48
CA ASP A 218 -15.76 -16.10 -7.43
C ASP A 218 -16.98 -16.50 -8.25
N ALA A 219 -17.02 -17.75 -8.74
CA ALA A 219 -18.18 -18.26 -9.48
C ALA A 219 -19.47 -18.22 -8.64
N TRP A 220 -19.38 -18.56 -7.35
CA TRP A 220 -20.52 -18.45 -6.42
C TRP A 220 -20.93 -16.99 -6.19
N SER A 221 -19.95 -16.10 -6.02
CA SER A 221 -20.19 -14.66 -5.84
C SER A 221 -20.85 -14.05 -7.06
N TRP A 222 -20.39 -14.39 -8.28
CA TRP A 222 -21.01 -13.99 -9.53
C TRP A 222 -22.47 -14.41 -9.60
N ARG A 223 -22.76 -15.69 -9.31
CA ARG A 223 -24.14 -16.19 -9.29
C ARG A 223 -24.99 -15.39 -8.30
N ALA A 224 -24.52 -15.23 -7.07
CA ALA A 224 -25.30 -14.59 -6.02
C ALA A 224 -25.55 -13.10 -6.30
N VAL A 225 -24.55 -12.37 -6.79
CA VAL A 225 -24.69 -10.95 -7.17
C VAL A 225 -25.62 -10.79 -8.37
N VAL A 226 -25.47 -11.60 -9.42
CA VAL A 226 -26.35 -11.55 -10.60
C VAL A 226 -27.80 -11.82 -10.22
N HIS A 227 -28.07 -12.88 -9.45
CA HIS A 227 -29.42 -13.18 -8.98
C HIS A 227 -29.98 -12.06 -8.09
N ALA A 228 -29.19 -11.55 -7.13
CA ALA A 228 -29.62 -10.48 -6.23
C ALA A 228 -29.98 -9.18 -6.96
N VAL A 229 -29.34 -8.90 -8.11
CA VAL A 229 -29.61 -7.72 -8.93
C VAL A 229 -30.73 -7.95 -9.95
N VAL A 230 -30.74 -9.09 -10.64
CA VAL A 230 -31.68 -9.38 -11.74
C VAL A 230 -33.06 -9.78 -11.24
N ASP A 231 -33.15 -10.54 -10.14
CA ASP A 231 -34.44 -11.00 -9.60
C ASP A 231 -35.19 -9.91 -8.85
N ARG A 232 -34.54 -8.75 -8.65
CA ARG A 232 -35.14 -7.61 -7.97
C ARG A 232 -36.28 -7.01 -8.78
N GLU A 233 -37.40 -6.75 -8.11
CA GLU A 233 -38.49 -5.98 -8.69
C GLU A 233 -38.09 -4.50 -8.87
N PRO A 234 -38.40 -3.88 -10.03
CA PRO A 234 -38.14 -2.46 -10.22
C PRO A 234 -38.97 -1.66 -9.22
N TRP A 235 -38.31 -0.80 -8.43
CA TRP A 235 -39.03 0.19 -7.63
C TRP A 235 -39.78 1.13 -8.60
N SER A 236 -41.02 1.47 -8.27
CA SER A 236 -41.86 2.43 -9.00
C SER A 236 -41.28 3.85 -9.09
N PHE A 237 -40.38 4.25 -8.18
CA PHE A 237 -39.78 5.59 -8.15
C PHE A 237 -38.28 5.56 -8.41
N PRO A 238 -37.73 6.48 -9.23
CA PRO A 238 -36.30 6.56 -9.49
C PRO A 238 -35.56 7.17 -8.29
N VAL A 239 -34.62 6.41 -7.70
CA VAL A 239 -33.80 6.89 -6.58
C VAL A 239 -32.33 6.96 -7.04
N PRO A 240 -31.70 8.15 -7.10
CA PRO A 240 -30.34 8.32 -7.62
C PRO A 240 -29.27 7.96 -6.57
N VAL A 241 -29.39 6.80 -5.92
CA VAL A 241 -28.48 6.39 -4.83
C VAL A 241 -27.04 6.38 -5.30
N VAL A 242 -26.74 5.76 -6.45
CA VAL A 242 -25.35 5.62 -6.91
C VAL A 242 -24.69 6.98 -7.19
N PRO A 243 -25.26 7.90 -7.99
CA PRO A 243 -24.70 9.25 -8.16
C PRO A 243 -24.54 10.03 -6.86
N VAL A 244 -25.54 9.98 -5.97
CA VAL A 244 -25.49 10.69 -4.67
C VAL A 244 -24.38 10.11 -3.78
N SER A 245 -24.26 8.79 -3.72
CA SER A 245 -23.20 8.11 -2.97
C SER A 245 -21.81 8.41 -3.54
N LEU A 246 -21.65 8.49 -4.87
CA LEU A 246 -20.38 8.91 -5.49
C LEU A 246 -20.05 10.36 -5.14
N ALA A 247 -21.02 11.28 -5.23
CA ALA A 247 -20.81 12.67 -4.84
C ALA A 247 -20.46 12.81 -3.36
N ALA A 248 -21.14 12.06 -2.49
CA ALA A 248 -20.84 11.99 -1.06
C ALA A 248 -19.44 11.40 -0.79
N LEU A 249 -19.02 10.39 -1.55
CA LEU A 249 -17.68 9.81 -1.44
C LEU A 249 -16.60 10.82 -1.84
N VAL A 250 -16.79 11.55 -2.94
CA VAL A 250 -15.87 12.63 -3.36
C VAL A 250 -15.80 13.71 -2.28
N ALA A 251 -16.96 14.14 -1.74
CA ALA A 251 -17.00 15.11 -0.65
C ALA A 251 -16.29 14.58 0.61
N LEU A 252 -16.50 13.32 0.98
CA LEU A 252 -15.83 12.68 2.12
C LEU A 252 -14.31 12.65 1.94
N VAL A 253 -13.82 12.30 0.76
CA VAL A 253 -12.38 12.28 0.47
C VAL A 253 -11.79 13.70 0.53
N ALA A 254 -12.46 14.68 -0.08
CA ALA A 254 -12.01 16.08 -0.07
C ALA A 254 -12.01 16.68 1.36
N LEU A 255 -13.09 16.47 2.11
CA LEU A 255 -13.23 16.97 3.49
C LEU A 255 -12.30 16.24 4.45
N GLY A 256 -12.23 14.91 4.36
CA GLY A 256 -11.36 14.07 5.19
C GLY A 256 -9.89 14.42 5.04
N SER A 257 -9.45 14.67 3.80
CA SER A 257 -8.09 15.17 3.52
C SER A 257 -7.87 16.53 4.22
N THR A 258 -8.78 17.48 4.06
CA THR A 258 -8.66 18.81 4.66
C THR A 258 -8.60 18.78 6.20
N PHE A 259 -9.50 18.02 6.85
CA PHE A 259 -9.55 17.93 8.32
C PHE A 259 -8.40 17.12 8.91
N GLY A 260 -8.00 16.03 8.24
CA GLY A 260 -6.86 15.20 8.65
C GLY A 260 -5.58 16.03 8.78
N PHE A 261 -5.33 16.95 7.84
CA PHE A 261 -4.13 17.79 7.85
C PHE A 261 -4.21 19.00 8.79
N ILE A 262 -5.39 19.60 8.98
CA ILE A 262 -5.57 20.65 9.99
C ILE A 262 -5.34 20.08 11.41
N GLY A 263 -5.80 18.85 11.65
CA GLY A 263 -5.58 18.12 12.90
C GLY A 263 -4.16 17.55 13.04
N ALA A 264 -3.51 17.16 11.93
CA ALA A 264 -2.13 16.66 11.89
C ALA A 264 -1.06 17.77 11.80
N ARG A 265 -1.42 19.04 12.06
CA ARG A 265 -0.40 20.03 12.43
C ARG A 265 0.39 19.43 13.59
N PRO A 266 1.74 19.34 13.50
CA PRO A 266 2.53 18.90 14.64
C PRO A 266 2.32 19.91 15.77
N SER A 267 1.40 19.60 16.67
CA SER A 267 1.15 20.35 17.89
C SER A 267 2.24 19.96 18.88
N HIS A 268 3.45 20.43 18.60
CA HIS A 268 4.58 20.30 19.52
C HIS A 268 5.16 21.67 19.83
N GLN A 269 4.32 22.55 20.38
CA GLN A 269 4.78 23.52 21.35
C GLN A 269 4.40 23.01 22.74
N VAL A 270 5.34 22.33 23.39
CA VAL A 270 5.33 22.19 24.85
C VAL A 270 6.66 22.73 25.34
N LYS A 271 6.60 23.67 26.29
CA LYS A 271 7.76 24.19 26.98
C LYS A 271 8.45 23.04 27.73
N ALA A 272 9.65 22.65 27.30
CA ALA A 272 10.54 21.82 28.08
C ALA A 272 11.34 22.69 29.06
N THR A 273 11.49 22.19 30.28
CA THR A 273 12.38 22.72 31.31
C THR A 273 13.83 22.44 30.92
N ALA A 274 14.72 23.39 31.28
CA ALA A 274 16.14 23.53 30.94
C ALA A 274 16.99 22.23 30.73
N PRO A 275 18.05 22.30 29.90
CA PRO A 275 18.92 21.16 29.58
C PRO A 275 19.57 20.58 30.83
N SER A 276 19.60 19.24 30.93
CA SER A 276 20.38 18.53 31.94
C SER A 276 21.74 18.15 31.35
N SER A 277 22.75 18.92 31.74
CA SER A 277 24.19 18.61 31.86
C SER A 277 24.79 17.37 31.19
N LEU A 278 25.81 17.63 30.38
CA LEU A 278 27.00 16.80 30.09
C LEU A 278 27.23 15.63 31.08
N GLY A 279 27.11 14.39 30.60
CA GLY A 279 27.48 13.17 31.35
C GLY A 279 26.71 11.90 30.97
N GLY A 280 25.51 12.04 30.42
CA GLY A 280 24.70 10.92 29.92
C GLY A 280 25.27 10.27 28.67
N GLN A 281 24.82 9.05 28.36
CA GLN A 281 25.16 8.38 27.09
C GLN A 281 24.68 9.23 25.90
N PRO A 282 25.54 9.58 24.93
CA PRO A 282 25.13 10.40 23.79
C PRO A 282 24.11 9.67 22.90
N VAL A 283 23.00 10.35 22.61
CA VAL A 283 21.93 9.85 21.73
C VAL A 283 21.64 10.87 20.64
N LEU A 284 21.72 10.46 19.38
CA LEU A 284 21.27 11.24 18.23
C LEU A 284 19.83 10.85 17.88
N VAL A 285 18.91 11.80 18.00
CA VAL A 285 17.49 11.60 17.68
C VAL A 285 17.16 12.19 16.30
N VAL A 286 16.66 11.34 15.41
CA VAL A 286 16.43 11.63 13.99
C VAL A 286 14.93 11.55 13.70
N SER A 287 14.32 12.68 13.37
CA SER A 287 12.90 12.75 12.99
C SER A 287 12.68 12.30 11.54
N GLY A 288 11.44 12.03 11.15
CA GLY A 288 11.10 11.61 9.78
C GLY A 288 10.85 12.76 8.78
N TYR A 289 10.40 12.37 7.58
CA TYR A 289 10.08 13.25 6.45
C TYR A 289 9.04 14.32 6.84
N GLY A 290 9.24 15.54 6.35
CA GLY A 290 8.33 16.67 6.60
C GLY A 290 8.33 17.17 8.05
N SER A 291 9.27 16.72 8.89
CA SER A 291 9.40 17.19 10.27
C SER A 291 9.98 18.61 10.36
N THR A 292 9.88 19.22 11.54
CA THR A 292 10.48 20.54 11.85
C THR A 292 11.24 20.48 13.16
N TYR A 293 12.24 21.36 13.30
CA TYR A 293 13.01 21.53 14.52
C TYR A 293 13.29 23.01 14.76
N THR A 294 12.99 23.48 15.96
CA THR A 294 13.09 24.91 16.32
C THR A 294 14.42 25.30 16.95
N GLY A 295 15.35 24.36 17.13
CA GLY A 295 16.63 24.61 17.82
C GLY A 295 16.59 24.45 19.33
N ALA A 296 15.41 24.28 19.93
CA ALA A 296 15.29 24.04 21.36
C ALA A 296 15.36 22.54 21.69
N PRO A 297 16.10 22.11 22.72
CA PRO A 297 16.00 20.74 23.23
C PRO A 297 14.59 20.55 23.83
N GLY A 298 13.77 19.70 23.20
CA GLY A 298 12.44 19.37 23.71
C GLY A 298 11.45 18.95 22.63
N GLY A 299 11.20 17.65 22.53
CA GLY A 299 9.93 17.11 22.04
C GLY A 299 8.96 16.84 23.20
N THR A 300 7.73 16.43 22.94
CA THR A 300 6.71 16.11 23.97
C THR A 300 7.10 14.98 24.92
N ALA A 301 8.06 14.13 24.54
CA ALA A 301 8.62 13.09 25.38
C ALA A 301 10.16 13.05 25.19
N ALA A 302 10.90 13.51 26.20
CA ALA A 302 12.36 13.45 26.21
C ALA A 302 12.85 12.10 26.76
N LEU A 303 14.02 11.66 26.31
CA LEU A 303 14.69 10.52 26.92
C LEU A 303 15.00 10.78 28.41
N PRO A 304 15.12 9.72 29.24
CA PRO A 304 15.56 9.87 30.62
C PRO A 304 16.91 10.61 30.72
N ARG A 305 17.16 11.31 31.84
CA ARG A 305 18.37 12.12 32.08
C ARG A 305 19.70 11.33 32.04
N THR A 306 19.64 10.00 32.04
CA THR A 306 20.81 9.13 31.82
C THR A 306 21.34 9.21 30.39
N PHE A 307 20.57 9.80 29.47
CA PHE A 307 20.92 10.04 28.07
C PHE A 307 21.15 11.54 27.82
N SER A 308 22.14 11.83 26.98
CA SER A 308 22.40 13.17 26.46
C SER A 308 21.88 13.25 25.03
N GLU A 309 20.65 13.75 24.88
CA GLU A 309 19.97 13.85 23.60
C GLU A 309 20.49 15.02 22.75
N ARG A 310 20.83 14.76 21.48
CA ARG A 310 21.04 15.76 20.43
C ARG A 310 20.11 15.44 19.26
N ARG A 311 19.49 16.46 18.67
CA ARG A 311 18.64 16.30 17.49
C ARG A 311 19.48 16.33 16.22
N PHE A 312 19.18 15.43 15.29
CA PHE A 312 19.71 15.50 13.94
C PHE A 312 19.14 16.74 13.23
N SER A 313 20.00 17.50 12.55
CA SER A 313 19.55 18.61 11.71
C SER A 313 19.67 18.30 10.23
N TYR A 314 18.54 18.36 9.54
CA TYR A 314 18.48 18.33 8.08
C TYR A 314 19.07 19.57 7.41
N ARG A 315 19.40 20.61 8.18
CA ARG A 315 20.11 21.80 7.72
C ARG A 315 21.61 21.77 8.04
N GLY A 316 22.06 20.74 8.76
CA GLY A 316 23.45 20.56 9.17
C GLY A 316 23.78 21.18 10.54
N LEU A 317 25.07 21.25 10.83
CA LEU A 317 25.60 21.73 12.11
C LEU A 317 26.20 23.15 11.98
N ALA A 318 26.14 23.90 13.07
CA ALA A 318 26.92 25.10 13.28
C ALA A 318 28.40 24.75 13.59
N PRO A 319 29.33 25.73 13.53
CA PRO A 319 30.76 25.49 13.79
C PRO A 319 31.08 24.92 15.19
N ASP A 320 30.18 25.11 16.15
CA ASP A 320 30.24 24.56 17.51
C ASP A 320 29.58 23.18 17.63
N HIS A 321 29.35 22.51 16.49
CA HIS A 321 28.67 21.22 16.36
C HIS A 321 27.20 21.20 16.87
N GLN A 322 26.58 22.36 17.05
CA GLN A 322 25.16 22.43 17.41
C GLN A 322 24.25 22.28 16.19
N PRO A 323 23.13 21.54 16.29
CA PRO A 323 22.22 21.35 15.18
C PRO A 323 21.46 22.63 14.84
N PHE A 324 21.43 23.01 13.55
CA PHE A 324 20.61 24.13 13.12
C PHE A 324 19.10 23.80 13.22
N PRO A 325 18.24 24.78 13.54
CA PRO A 325 16.81 24.67 13.29
C PRO A 325 16.53 24.37 11.80
N TYR A 326 15.51 23.58 11.54
CA TYR A 326 15.13 23.19 10.17
C TYR A 326 13.61 23.10 10.01
N THR A 327 13.17 23.13 8.76
CA THR A 327 11.77 23.06 8.34
C THR A 327 11.49 21.79 7.55
N ALA A 328 10.22 21.51 7.25
CA ALA A 328 9.81 20.36 6.45
C ALA A 328 10.53 20.31 5.10
N ALA A 329 10.77 21.46 4.46
CA ALA A 329 11.46 21.55 3.17
C ALA A 329 12.92 21.07 3.25
N ASP A 330 13.58 21.21 4.41
CA ASP A 330 14.97 20.77 4.58
C ASP A 330 15.10 19.24 4.57
N THR A 331 14.02 18.50 4.83
CA THR A 331 13.98 17.02 4.74
C THR A 331 14.01 16.51 3.30
N VAL A 332 13.72 17.37 2.31
CA VAL A 332 13.68 17.01 0.89
C VAL A 332 15.08 17.05 0.28
N LYS A 333 15.89 16.04 0.57
CA LYS A 333 17.24 15.88 0.00
C LYS A 333 17.45 14.45 -0.52
N PRO A 334 18.35 14.25 -1.49
CA PRO A 334 18.73 12.91 -1.92
C PRO A 334 19.28 12.10 -0.74
N LEU A 335 18.96 10.82 -0.68
CA LEU A 335 19.38 9.91 0.39
C LEU A 335 20.90 9.91 0.61
N SER A 336 21.70 9.97 -0.46
CA SER A 336 23.16 10.04 -0.36
C SER A 336 23.68 11.32 0.31
N VAL A 337 22.96 12.43 0.20
CA VAL A 337 23.28 13.67 0.93
C VAL A 337 22.94 13.48 2.41
N LEU A 338 21.78 12.89 2.71
CA LEU A 338 21.35 12.63 4.08
C LEU A 338 22.27 11.64 4.80
N ASP A 339 22.76 10.61 4.09
CA ASP A 339 23.73 9.64 4.62
C ASP A 339 25.05 10.31 5.04
N ARG A 340 25.58 11.23 4.20
CA ARG A 340 26.77 12.02 4.55
C ARG A 340 26.53 12.90 5.77
N MET A 341 25.39 13.60 5.80
CA MET A 341 25.03 14.45 6.93
C MET A 341 24.87 13.65 8.22
N MET A 342 24.32 12.43 8.15
CA MET A 342 24.22 11.50 9.26
C MET A 342 25.60 11.11 9.79
N ALA A 343 26.50 10.69 8.89
CA ALA A 343 27.86 10.33 9.24
C ALA A 343 28.62 11.49 9.90
N GLU A 344 28.51 12.72 9.36
CA GLU A 344 29.12 13.92 9.95
C GLU A 344 28.59 14.20 11.37
N GLN A 345 27.27 14.15 11.57
CA GLN A 345 26.67 14.44 12.87
C GLN A 345 26.97 13.36 13.92
N ILE A 346 27.04 12.10 13.52
CA ILE A 346 27.49 11.00 14.39
C ILE A 346 28.94 11.23 14.82
N ARG A 347 29.85 11.52 13.88
CA ARG A 347 31.26 11.76 14.20
C ARG A 347 31.44 12.98 15.10
N GLY A 348 30.74 14.08 14.82
CA GLY A 348 30.78 15.28 15.65
C GLY A 348 30.31 15.01 17.08
N LEU A 349 29.17 14.34 17.24
CA LEU A 349 28.65 13.99 18.57
C LEU A 349 29.56 13.00 19.32
N ALA A 350 30.14 12.02 18.62
CA ALA A 350 31.08 11.07 19.21
C ALA A 350 32.38 11.76 19.65
N ALA A 351 32.88 12.71 18.86
CA ALA A 351 34.06 13.51 19.20
C ALA A 351 33.80 14.41 20.42
N ASP A 352 32.66 15.11 20.47
CA ASP A 352 32.30 15.98 21.58
C ASP A 352 32.12 15.22 22.90
N SER A 353 31.60 13.98 22.83
CA SER A 353 31.28 13.17 24.01
C SER A 353 32.38 12.19 24.41
N GLY A 354 33.36 11.93 23.54
CA GLY A 354 34.38 10.90 23.71
C GLY A 354 33.82 9.47 23.76
N ARG A 355 32.59 9.23 23.30
CA ARG A 355 31.87 7.95 23.44
C ARG A 355 31.16 7.57 22.14
N PRO A 356 30.95 6.27 21.86
CA PRO A 356 30.06 5.84 20.79
C PRO A 356 28.64 6.35 21.02
N VAL A 357 27.94 6.66 19.92
CA VAL A 357 26.61 7.25 19.88
C VAL A 357 25.53 6.16 19.81
N ASP A 358 24.40 6.40 20.47
CA ASP A 358 23.14 5.69 20.17
C ASP A 358 22.32 6.49 19.16
N VAL A 359 21.71 5.83 18.19
CA VAL A 359 20.84 6.50 17.21
C VAL A 359 19.41 6.06 17.43
N VAL A 360 18.49 7.01 17.56
CA VAL A 360 17.05 6.78 17.65
C VAL A 360 16.39 7.53 16.51
N ALA A 361 15.79 6.81 15.58
CA ALA A 361 15.38 7.37 14.31
C ALA A 361 13.95 6.95 13.93
N GLU A 362 13.19 7.84 13.30
CA GLU A 362 11.79 7.60 12.92
C GLU A 362 11.55 7.72 11.42
N SER A 363 10.75 6.80 10.85
CA SER A 363 10.31 6.85 9.44
C SER A 363 11.49 6.98 8.46
N GLU A 364 11.54 8.03 7.64
CA GLU A 364 12.70 8.37 6.80
C GLU A 364 14.00 8.39 7.61
N GLY A 365 14.02 9.00 8.80
CA GLY A 365 15.24 9.10 9.60
C GLY A 365 15.82 7.73 9.92
N ALA A 366 14.96 6.71 10.09
CA ALA A 366 15.40 5.33 10.28
C ALA A 366 16.02 4.74 9.01
N LEU A 367 15.49 5.08 7.83
CA LEU A 367 16.10 4.71 6.55
C LEU A 367 17.48 5.35 6.42
N VAL A 368 17.59 6.67 6.63
CA VAL A 368 18.86 7.42 6.56
C VAL A 368 19.91 6.87 7.53
N ALA A 369 19.52 6.65 8.80
CA ALA A 369 20.44 6.08 9.79
C ALA A 369 20.92 4.69 9.37
N LYS A 370 20.01 3.85 8.85
CA LYS A 370 20.33 2.50 8.41
C LYS A 370 21.27 2.51 7.20
N THR A 371 21.01 3.34 6.20
CA THR A 371 21.82 3.41 4.98
C THR A 371 23.19 4.04 5.25
N ALA A 372 23.27 5.08 6.06
CA ALA A 372 24.55 5.65 6.50
C ALA A 372 25.44 4.61 7.21
N LEU A 373 24.87 3.81 8.11
CA LEU A 373 25.63 2.77 8.85
C LEU A 373 26.01 1.57 7.98
N LEU A 374 25.22 1.26 6.94
CA LEU A 374 25.61 0.27 5.93
C LEU A 374 26.70 0.78 5.00
N ALA A 375 26.63 2.06 4.62
CA ALA A 375 27.58 2.72 3.75
C ALA A 375 28.93 2.94 4.45
N GLU A 376 28.91 3.22 5.76
CA GLU A 376 30.10 3.44 6.57
C GLU A 376 30.07 2.65 7.89
N PRO A 377 30.43 1.35 7.86
CA PRO A 377 30.40 0.49 9.04
C PRO A 377 31.36 0.90 10.18
N SER A 378 32.30 1.81 9.93
CA SER A 378 33.26 2.32 10.92
C SER A 378 32.70 3.44 11.79
N LEU A 379 31.47 3.91 11.53
CA LEU A 379 30.86 4.96 12.34
C LEU A 379 30.75 4.52 13.81
N PRO A 380 31.05 5.40 14.78
CA PRO A 380 31.09 5.06 16.20
C PRO A 380 29.67 4.97 16.80
N VAL A 381 28.88 4.00 16.35
CA VAL A 381 27.51 3.74 16.83
C VAL A 381 27.45 2.40 17.56
N LYS A 382 26.79 2.36 18.71
CA LYS A 382 26.61 1.12 19.49
C LYS A 382 25.22 0.51 19.36
N ALA A 383 24.20 1.35 19.15
CA ALA A 383 22.83 0.89 18.98
C ALA A 383 22.04 1.80 18.02
N LEU A 384 21.10 1.19 17.30
CA LEU A 384 20.14 1.84 16.41
C LEU A 384 18.72 1.40 16.80
N VAL A 385 17.88 2.36 17.16
CA VAL A 385 16.44 2.17 17.34
C VAL A 385 15.72 2.81 16.16
N MET A 386 14.91 2.02 15.46
CA MET A 386 14.13 2.43 14.30
C MET A 386 12.65 2.41 14.64
N ALA A 387 12.03 3.57 14.77
CA ALA A 387 10.60 3.72 14.98
C ALA A 387 9.87 3.91 13.64
N SER A 388 8.84 3.11 13.37
CA SER A 388 8.13 3.12 12.07
C SER A 388 9.08 3.06 10.86
N PRO A 389 10.07 2.13 10.80
CA PRO A 389 11.00 2.09 9.67
C PRO A 389 10.27 1.84 8.35
N LEU A 390 10.76 2.44 7.27
CA LEU A 390 10.34 2.10 5.91
C LEU A 390 10.91 0.73 5.54
N LEU A 391 10.12 -0.33 5.74
CA LEU A 391 10.53 -1.70 5.46
C LEU A 391 10.30 -2.03 3.97
N VAL A 392 11.37 -2.37 3.26
CA VAL A 392 11.36 -2.70 1.82
C VAL A 392 10.84 -1.54 0.95
N PRO A 393 11.48 -0.36 0.97
CA PRO A 393 11.12 0.72 0.06
C PRO A 393 11.56 0.40 -1.38
N GLY A 394 10.99 1.08 -2.37
CA GLY A 394 11.36 0.92 -3.79
C GLY A 394 10.97 -0.44 -4.40
N GLN A 395 9.81 -0.99 -4.03
CA GLN A 395 9.28 -2.23 -4.62
C GLN A 395 8.84 -2.04 -6.08
N THR A 396 8.46 -0.82 -6.44
CA THR A 396 8.18 -0.40 -7.80
C THR A 396 9.10 0.76 -8.18
N SER A 397 9.19 1.05 -9.48
CA SER A 397 9.95 2.18 -10.00
C SER A 397 9.11 3.03 -10.94
N TYR A 398 9.48 4.29 -11.12
CA TYR A 398 8.87 5.17 -12.11
C TYR A 398 9.90 6.06 -12.82
N PRO A 399 9.69 6.41 -14.10
CA PRO A 399 10.64 7.25 -14.82
C PRO A 399 10.66 8.69 -14.30
N GLN A 400 11.87 9.18 -14.05
CA GLN A 400 12.16 10.57 -13.72
C GLN A 400 12.39 11.38 -15.00
N GLY A 401 11.54 12.36 -15.28
CA GLY A 401 11.76 13.32 -16.38
C GLY A 401 11.76 12.75 -17.81
N THR A 402 11.40 11.48 -18.02
CA THR A 402 11.35 10.84 -19.34
C THR A 402 9.93 10.38 -19.71
N SER A 403 9.66 10.26 -21.01
CA SER A 403 8.40 9.72 -21.56
C SER A 403 8.44 8.20 -21.78
N ARG A 404 9.47 7.53 -21.26
CA ARG A 404 9.71 6.08 -21.37
C ARG A 404 10.30 5.53 -20.07
N GLY A 405 9.93 4.31 -19.73
CA GLY A 405 10.31 3.61 -18.51
C GLY A 405 9.09 3.00 -17.82
N TRP A 406 9.31 1.95 -17.03
CA TRP A 406 8.24 1.22 -16.32
C TRP A 406 7.44 2.15 -15.42
N GLY A 407 6.11 2.12 -15.53
CA GLY A 407 5.21 2.98 -14.78
C GLY A 407 5.07 4.41 -15.31
N VAL A 408 5.39 4.68 -16.59
CA VAL A 408 5.38 6.06 -17.14
C VAL A 408 4.05 6.79 -16.96
N GLY A 409 2.91 6.15 -17.24
CA GLY A 409 1.58 6.72 -17.04
C GLY A 409 1.23 6.88 -15.57
N THR A 410 1.63 5.91 -14.73
CA THR A 410 1.46 6.01 -13.28
C THR A 410 2.25 7.16 -12.69
N SER A 411 3.46 7.45 -13.21
CA SER A 411 4.29 8.59 -12.77
C SER A 411 3.59 9.93 -13.02
N VAL A 412 2.97 10.11 -14.19
CA VAL A 412 2.19 11.32 -14.51
C VAL A 412 0.99 11.46 -13.59
N LEU A 413 0.31 10.35 -13.30
CA LEU A 413 -0.81 10.36 -12.39
C LEU A 413 -0.38 10.65 -10.94
N MET A 414 0.75 10.14 -10.49
CA MET A 414 1.33 10.46 -9.19
C MET A 414 1.71 11.94 -9.09
N ARG A 415 2.24 12.55 -10.16
CA ARG A 415 2.45 14.01 -10.22
C ARG A 415 1.14 14.78 -10.10
N ALA A 416 0.10 14.35 -10.81
CA ALA A 416 -1.21 15.01 -10.76
C ALA A 416 -1.85 14.92 -9.36
N ILE A 417 -1.77 13.73 -8.74
CA ILE A 417 -2.24 13.51 -7.37
C ILE A 417 -1.40 14.33 -6.39
N GLY A 418 -0.06 14.30 -6.49
CA GLY A 418 0.85 15.09 -5.67
C GLY A 418 0.59 16.59 -5.76
N ALA A 419 0.35 17.12 -6.97
CA ALA A 419 -0.02 18.52 -7.18
C ALA A 419 -1.36 18.88 -6.52
N ALA A 420 -2.35 17.99 -6.60
CA ALA A 420 -3.61 18.17 -5.90
C ALA A 420 -3.42 18.15 -4.37
N PHE A 421 -2.57 17.25 -3.85
CA PHE A 421 -2.25 17.16 -2.42
C PHE A 421 -1.46 18.36 -1.90
N HIS A 422 -0.53 18.91 -2.69
CA HIS A 422 0.27 20.07 -2.30
C HIS A 422 -0.61 21.30 -2.03
N SER A 423 -1.79 21.40 -2.66
CA SER A 423 -2.74 22.48 -2.39
C SER A 423 -3.36 22.44 -0.99
N VAL A 424 -3.30 21.29 -0.30
CA VAL A 424 -3.93 21.07 1.01
C VAL A 424 -2.96 20.55 2.09
N SER A 425 -1.71 20.23 1.73
CA SER A 425 -0.69 19.72 2.64
C SER A 425 0.69 20.33 2.33
N PRO A 426 1.47 20.73 3.35
CA PRO A 426 2.84 21.20 3.17
C PRO A 426 3.83 20.07 2.85
N VAL A 427 3.40 18.80 2.93
CA VAL A 427 4.24 17.63 2.63
C VAL A 427 4.23 17.40 1.12
N ASP A 428 5.40 17.50 0.50
CA ASP A 428 5.57 17.21 -0.93
C ASP A 428 5.66 15.70 -1.15
N LEU A 429 4.63 15.09 -1.72
CA LEU A 429 4.61 13.66 -2.09
C LEU A 429 4.83 13.47 -3.59
N SER A 430 5.30 14.50 -4.29
CA SER A 430 5.57 14.41 -5.72
C SER A 430 6.64 13.34 -6.00
N PRO A 431 6.44 12.52 -7.03
CA PRO A 431 7.49 11.59 -7.50
C PRO A 431 8.80 12.30 -7.84
N ASP A 432 8.75 13.59 -8.20
CA ASP A 432 9.90 14.39 -8.59
C ASP A 432 10.62 15.03 -7.38
N ASN A 433 10.14 14.82 -6.16
CA ASN A 433 10.83 15.33 -4.98
C ASN A 433 12.18 14.60 -4.82
N GLN A 434 13.22 15.30 -4.35
CA GLN A 434 14.59 14.78 -4.39
C GLN A 434 14.80 13.52 -3.52
N PHE A 435 14.04 13.40 -2.43
CA PHE A 435 14.14 12.26 -1.52
C PHE A 435 13.52 11.01 -2.15
N LEU A 436 12.27 11.08 -2.61
CA LEU A 436 11.55 9.98 -3.25
C LEU A 436 12.19 9.55 -4.57
N ALA A 437 12.65 10.51 -5.38
CA ALA A 437 13.43 10.19 -6.58
C ALA A 437 14.73 9.43 -6.25
N SER A 438 15.35 9.73 -5.10
CA SER A 438 16.53 9.00 -4.64
C SER A 438 16.22 7.60 -4.10
N ILE A 439 15.04 7.38 -3.49
CA ILE A 439 14.56 6.05 -3.10
C ILE A 439 14.30 5.21 -4.35
N ASP A 440 13.56 5.75 -5.31
CA ASP A 440 13.20 5.11 -6.57
C ASP A 440 14.46 4.67 -7.35
N SER A 441 15.40 5.59 -7.56
CA SER A 441 16.66 5.29 -8.25
C SER A 441 17.56 4.28 -7.53
N GLN A 442 17.43 4.13 -6.21
CA GLN A 442 18.19 3.17 -5.40
C GLN A 442 17.36 1.95 -4.96
N GLY A 443 16.14 1.78 -5.49
CA GLY A 443 15.17 0.81 -4.96
C GLY A 443 15.71 -0.62 -4.87
N SER A 444 16.48 -1.07 -5.87
CA SER A 444 17.11 -2.40 -5.86
C SER A 444 18.06 -2.63 -4.68
N VAL A 445 18.78 -1.60 -4.25
CA VAL A 445 19.69 -1.65 -3.11
C VAL A 445 18.92 -1.52 -1.79
N LEU A 446 17.92 -0.64 -1.75
CA LEU A 446 17.20 -0.31 -0.52
C LEU A 446 16.24 -1.41 -0.06
N ARG A 447 15.66 -2.18 -0.99
CA ARG A 447 14.75 -3.30 -0.68
C ARG A 447 15.34 -4.27 0.34
N ASP A 448 16.63 -4.58 0.20
CA ASP A 448 17.32 -5.53 1.08
C ASP A 448 18.04 -4.83 2.24
N ALA A 449 18.47 -3.59 2.05
CA ALA A 449 19.24 -2.82 3.03
C ALA A 449 18.54 -2.74 4.39
N ALA A 450 17.22 -2.55 4.42
CA ALA A 450 16.46 -2.46 5.66
C ALA A 450 16.63 -3.70 6.57
N SER A 451 16.70 -4.89 5.95
CA SER A 451 16.83 -6.18 6.63
C SER A 451 18.26 -6.55 7.03
N CYS A 452 19.26 -5.86 6.48
CA CYS A 452 20.66 -6.22 6.68
C CYS A 452 21.13 -6.04 8.12
N PRO A 453 21.88 -6.99 8.71
CA PRO A 453 22.52 -6.77 10.00
C PRO A 453 23.60 -5.69 9.89
N LEU A 454 23.74 -4.89 10.93
CA LEU A 454 24.83 -3.91 11.10
C LEU A 454 25.90 -4.51 12.01
N ALA A 455 27.14 -4.61 11.54
CA ALA A 455 28.23 -5.19 12.32
C ALA A 455 28.51 -4.34 13.58
N GLY A 456 28.50 -4.96 14.76
CA GLY A 456 28.78 -4.28 16.03
C GLY A 456 27.69 -3.34 16.55
N VAL A 457 26.56 -3.21 15.85
CA VAL A 457 25.45 -2.32 16.23
C VAL A 457 24.23 -3.14 16.64
N ARG A 458 23.73 -2.95 17.87
CA ARG A 458 22.45 -3.54 18.29
C ARG A 458 21.29 -2.82 17.60
N GLN A 459 20.32 -3.56 17.07
CA GLN A 459 19.22 -2.97 16.30
C GLN A 459 17.87 -3.34 16.92
N LEU A 460 16.98 -2.36 17.07
CA LEU A 460 15.59 -2.56 17.45
C LEU A 460 14.67 -1.86 16.45
N ALA A 461 13.63 -2.54 16.00
CA ALA A 461 12.53 -1.97 15.23
C ALA A 461 11.26 -1.86 16.08
N ILE A 462 10.74 -0.64 16.26
CA ILE A 462 9.43 -0.40 16.86
C ILE A 462 8.42 -0.25 15.72
N LEU A 463 7.58 -1.26 15.53
CA LEU A 463 6.69 -1.39 14.39
C LEU A 463 5.27 -0.96 14.78
N PRO A 464 4.72 0.12 14.16
CA PRO A 464 3.30 0.42 14.30
C PRO A 464 2.46 -0.72 13.72
N LEU A 465 1.42 -1.15 14.45
CA LEU A 465 0.50 -2.19 13.98
C LEU A 465 -0.16 -1.79 12.65
N ALA A 466 -0.35 -0.50 12.37
CA ALA A 466 -0.87 -0.04 11.09
C ALA A 466 0.08 -0.35 9.91
N ASP A 467 1.40 -0.35 10.13
CA ASP A 467 2.41 -0.64 9.09
C ASP A 467 2.42 -2.12 8.67
N ALA A 468 1.77 -2.99 9.44
CA ALA A 468 1.47 -4.35 9.01
C ALA A 468 0.75 -4.38 7.65
N THR A 469 -0.04 -3.34 7.34
CA THR A 469 -0.78 -3.28 6.06
C THR A 469 0.10 -3.08 4.83
N VAL A 470 1.30 -2.53 5.00
CA VAL A 470 2.19 -2.13 3.90
C VAL A 470 3.48 -2.94 3.86
N THR A 471 3.74 -3.70 4.91
CA THR A 471 4.97 -4.47 5.01
C THR A 471 4.78 -5.87 4.42
N PRO A 472 5.63 -6.29 3.45
CA PRO A 472 5.57 -7.65 2.93
C PRO A 472 5.84 -8.71 4.03
N PRO A 473 5.17 -9.88 3.99
CA PRO A 473 5.43 -10.94 4.96
C PRO A 473 6.88 -11.41 4.88
N GLY A 474 7.60 -11.38 6.02
CA GLY A 474 9.01 -11.78 6.14
C GLY A 474 10.02 -10.62 6.20
N ALA A 475 9.62 -9.40 5.84
CA ALA A 475 10.52 -8.25 5.71
C ALA A 475 11.29 -7.84 6.99
N ALA A 476 10.75 -8.12 8.17
CA ALA A 476 11.34 -7.77 9.46
C ALA A 476 11.94 -8.97 10.23
N SER A 477 11.96 -10.16 9.62
CA SER A 477 12.27 -11.43 10.31
C SER A 477 13.67 -11.51 10.96
N HIS A 478 14.60 -10.65 10.57
CA HIS A 478 15.98 -10.62 11.08
C HIS A 478 16.26 -9.50 12.09
N LEU A 479 15.26 -8.67 12.43
CA LEU A 479 15.40 -7.57 13.37
C LEU A 479 14.77 -7.94 14.72
N GLU A 480 15.39 -7.51 15.82
CA GLU A 480 14.67 -7.45 17.08
C GLU A 480 13.54 -6.43 16.93
N GLN A 481 12.30 -6.83 17.21
CA GLN A 481 11.14 -6.00 16.95
C GLN A 481 10.17 -5.98 18.12
N VAL A 482 9.47 -4.85 18.26
CA VAL A 482 8.36 -4.65 19.18
C VAL A 482 7.21 -4.04 18.40
N VAL A 483 6.04 -4.68 18.45
CA VAL A 483 4.82 -4.15 17.82
C VAL A 483 4.07 -3.26 18.79
N VAL A 484 3.65 -2.08 18.32
CA VAL A 484 2.91 -1.09 19.12
C VAL A 484 1.62 -0.65 18.41
N VAL A 485 0.60 -0.27 19.19
CA VAL A 485 -0.66 0.24 18.63
C VAL A 485 -0.48 1.71 18.21
N ALA A 486 -0.01 1.93 16.99
CA ALA A 486 0.22 3.25 16.43
C ALA A 486 0.00 3.26 14.91
N PHE A 487 -0.13 4.46 14.36
CA PHE A 487 0.02 4.73 12.92
C PHE A 487 1.49 5.00 12.59
N HIS A 488 1.82 5.02 11.30
CA HIS A 488 3.14 5.41 10.83
C HIS A 488 3.51 6.83 11.29
N GLY A 489 4.65 6.97 11.98
CA GLY A 489 5.19 8.26 12.45
C GLY A 489 4.61 8.77 13.78
N GLY A 490 5.30 9.71 14.42
CA GLY A 490 4.89 10.30 15.69
C GLY A 490 5.02 9.37 16.91
N ILE A 491 5.74 8.25 16.77
CA ILE A 491 6.04 7.31 17.87
C ILE A 491 6.98 7.96 18.87
N LEU A 492 8.02 8.65 18.39
CA LEU A 492 9.02 9.27 19.28
C LEU A 492 8.46 10.45 20.09
N GLY A 493 7.27 10.95 19.74
CA GLY A 493 6.56 11.98 20.52
C GLY A 493 5.81 11.44 21.74
N GLN A 494 5.71 10.11 21.92
CA GLN A 494 4.84 9.48 22.90
C GLN A 494 5.63 8.87 24.06
N ALA A 495 5.27 9.29 25.29
CA ALA A 495 5.96 8.84 26.52
C ALA A 495 5.94 7.31 26.72
N ALA A 496 4.90 6.62 26.22
CA ALA A 496 4.80 5.17 26.32
C ALA A 496 5.95 4.47 25.54
N TYR A 497 6.30 4.99 24.36
CA TYR A 497 7.31 4.40 23.48
C TYR A 497 8.73 4.83 23.84
N ILE A 498 8.92 6.01 24.42
CA ILE A 498 10.21 6.43 24.99
C ILE A 498 10.70 5.45 26.07
N LYS A 499 9.81 4.80 26.83
CA LYS A 499 10.20 3.76 27.80
C LYS A 499 10.81 2.53 27.12
N VAL A 500 10.24 2.11 25.99
CA VAL A 500 10.75 0.99 25.18
C VAL A 500 12.13 1.33 24.63
N VAL A 501 12.29 2.55 24.10
CA VAL A 501 13.58 3.08 23.61
C VAL A 501 14.61 3.05 24.75
N ALA A 502 14.30 3.65 25.89
CA ALA A 502 15.22 3.73 27.03
C ALA A 502 15.66 2.33 27.53
N GLN A 503 14.72 1.39 27.68
CA GLN A 503 15.03 0.01 28.08
C GLN A 503 16.05 -0.65 27.14
N PHE A 504 15.85 -0.50 25.83
CA PHE A 504 16.76 -1.05 24.83
C PHE A 504 18.14 -0.40 24.84
N LEU A 505 18.19 0.93 24.97
CA LEU A 505 19.45 1.67 25.07
C LEU A 505 20.24 1.29 26.33
N ASP A 506 19.55 0.96 27.43
CA ASP A 506 20.14 0.43 28.67
C ASP A 506 20.58 -1.04 28.55
N GLY A 507 20.38 -1.69 27.40
CA GLY A 507 20.82 -3.07 27.15
C GLY A 507 19.78 -4.14 27.45
N HIS A 508 18.56 -3.76 27.84
CA HIS A 508 17.47 -4.69 28.11
C HIS A 508 16.69 -5.00 26.84
N ARG A 509 16.19 -6.24 26.73
CA ARG A 509 15.23 -6.60 25.70
C ARG A 509 13.85 -6.05 26.09
N PRO A 510 13.21 -5.19 25.28
CA PRO A 510 11.89 -4.68 25.62
C PRO A 510 10.85 -5.80 25.67
N ALA A 511 9.78 -5.59 26.44
CA ALA A 511 8.70 -6.54 26.54
C ALA A 511 7.96 -6.68 25.20
N ASP A 512 7.87 -7.91 24.71
CA ASP A 512 7.07 -8.25 23.53
C ASP A 512 5.61 -8.54 23.92
N ASN A 513 4.67 -8.14 23.07
CA ASN A 513 3.26 -8.44 23.22
C ASN A 513 2.83 -9.43 22.14
N ARG A 514 2.77 -10.72 22.52
CA ARG A 514 2.41 -11.81 21.61
C ARG A 514 1.09 -11.59 20.85
N PHE A 515 0.11 -10.94 21.47
CA PHE A 515 -1.16 -10.64 20.81
C PHE A 515 -0.96 -9.62 19.68
N LEU A 516 -0.21 -8.54 19.93
CA LEU A 516 0.10 -7.54 18.90
C LEU A 516 0.96 -8.12 17.79
N THR A 517 1.96 -8.94 18.12
CA THR A 517 2.80 -9.63 17.13
C THR A 517 1.98 -10.58 16.26
N THR A 518 1.05 -11.34 16.84
CA THR A 518 0.14 -12.20 16.07
C THR A 518 -0.81 -11.38 15.18
N ALA A 519 -1.31 -10.25 15.69
CA ALA A 519 -2.17 -9.35 14.93
C ALA A 519 -1.41 -8.71 13.75
N ASP A 520 -0.18 -8.29 13.97
CA ASP A 520 0.73 -7.76 12.95
C ASP A 520 0.97 -8.78 11.84
N ASP A 521 1.31 -10.03 12.17
CA ASP A 521 1.48 -11.11 11.19
C ASP A 521 0.18 -11.39 10.40
N ALA A 522 -0.96 -11.45 11.07
CA ALA A 522 -2.25 -11.68 10.44
C ALA A 522 -2.63 -10.55 9.47
N ILE A 523 -2.40 -9.29 9.86
CA ILE A 523 -2.68 -8.12 9.03
C ILE A 523 -1.72 -8.09 7.82
N ARG A 524 -0.42 -8.36 8.01
CA ARG A 524 0.56 -8.46 6.90
C ARG A 524 0.13 -9.47 5.86
N LEU A 525 -0.24 -10.67 6.30
CA LEU A 525 -0.70 -11.74 5.41
C LEU A 525 -1.99 -11.34 4.67
N ALA A 526 -2.98 -10.79 5.37
CA ALA A 526 -4.25 -10.38 4.77
C ALA A 526 -4.10 -9.21 3.78
N SER A 527 -3.23 -8.25 4.09
CA SER A 527 -2.97 -7.09 3.25
C SER A 527 -2.20 -7.42 1.97
N ALA A 528 -1.51 -8.56 1.89
CA ALA A 528 -0.81 -8.98 0.69
C ALA A 528 -1.73 -9.17 -0.54
N ALA A 529 -3.04 -9.37 -0.33
CA ALA A 529 -4.03 -9.38 -1.41
C ALA A 529 -4.23 -7.99 -2.04
N TRP A 530 -3.88 -6.92 -1.33
CA TRP A 530 -4.24 -5.54 -1.70
C TRP A 530 -3.03 -4.68 -2.10
N GLN A 531 -1.82 -5.21 -2.00
CA GLN A 531 -0.62 -4.53 -2.47
C GLN A 531 -0.53 -4.58 -4.01
N VAL A 532 0.30 -3.71 -4.60
CA VAL A 532 0.66 -3.82 -6.02
C VAL A 532 1.67 -4.96 -6.21
N PRO A 533 1.69 -5.59 -7.39
CA PRO A 533 2.74 -6.56 -7.70
C PRO A 533 4.11 -5.87 -7.80
N GLY A 534 5.18 -6.65 -7.62
CA GLY A 534 6.54 -6.13 -7.80
C GLY A 534 6.75 -5.70 -9.25
N GLY A 535 7.51 -4.62 -9.48
CA GLY A 535 7.84 -4.19 -10.83
C GLY A 535 8.91 -5.07 -11.51
N PRO A 536 9.04 -5.01 -12.84
CA PRO A 536 10.16 -5.60 -13.57
C PRO A 536 11.49 -5.06 -13.04
N GLY A 537 12.44 -5.96 -12.72
CA GLY A 537 13.69 -5.59 -12.05
C GLY A 537 13.64 -5.68 -10.51
N SER A 538 12.57 -6.25 -9.94
CA SER A 538 12.52 -6.75 -8.55
C SER A 538 13.43 -7.98 -8.28
N THR A 539 14.33 -8.30 -9.21
CA THR A 539 15.09 -9.55 -9.22
C THR A 539 16.28 -9.56 -8.27
N SER A 540 16.36 -10.67 -7.54
CA SER A 540 17.41 -11.16 -6.64
C SER A 540 17.81 -10.26 -5.47
N PRO A 541 17.80 -10.79 -4.23
CA PRO A 541 18.27 -10.03 -3.08
C PRO A 541 19.73 -9.60 -3.29
N THR A 542 19.97 -8.31 -3.18
CA THR A 542 21.30 -7.72 -3.09
C THR A 542 21.91 -8.16 -1.76
N ARG A 543 23.08 -8.80 -1.79
CA ARG A 543 23.77 -9.18 -0.54
C ARG A 543 24.11 -7.92 0.26
N CYS A 544 24.01 -7.99 1.58
CA CYS A 544 24.26 -6.83 2.45
C CYS A 544 25.60 -6.12 2.21
N ALA A 545 26.68 -6.89 1.96
CA ALA A 545 27.99 -6.32 1.63
C ALA A 545 27.97 -5.53 0.30
N SER A 546 27.28 -6.04 -0.72
CA SER A 546 27.14 -5.33 -2.00
C SER A 546 26.22 -4.11 -1.89
N ALA A 547 25.21 -4.15 -1.02
CA ALA A 547 24.36 -3.01 -0.75
C ALA A 547 25.15 -1.89 -0.07
N GLY A 548 25.90 -2.21 0.99
CA GLY A 548 26.77 -1.25 1.68
C GLY A 548 27.80 -0.60 0.74
N ALA A 549 28.45 -1.38 -0.13
CA ALA A 549 29.41 -0.83 -1.09
C ALA A 549 28.75 0.09 -2.16
N GLN A 550 27.52 -0.20 -2.58
CA GLN A 550 26.79 0.65 -3.52
C GLN A 550 26.34 1.97 -2.88
N LEU A 551 25.79 1.88 -1.66
CA LEU A 551 25.42 3.06 -0.86
C LEU A 551 26.67 3.91 -0.55
N GLY A 552 27.78 3.26 -0.18
CA GLY A 552 29.08 3.90 0.05
C GLY A 552 29.59 4.67 -1.16
N ARG A 553 29.56 4.08 -2.36
CA ARG A 553 29.89 4.80 -3.60
C ARG A 553 28.97 5.99 -3.86
N ALA A 554 27.66 5.82 -3.69
CA ALA A 554 26.69 6.89 -3.93
C ALA A 554 26.83 8.06 -2.94
N ALA A 555 27.14 7.77 -1.68
CA ALA A 555 27.27 8.75 -0.61
C ALA A 555 28.68 9.35 -0.52
N PHE A 556 29.74 8.58 -0.71
CA PHE A 556 31.11 9.00 -0.38
C PHE A 556 32.08 8.98 -1.57
N GLY A 557 31.66 8.51 -2.75
CA GLY A 557 32.47 8.53 -3.96
C GLY A 557 33.68 7.60 -3.96
N SER A 558 33.75 6.65 -3.00
CA SER A 558 34.89 5.75 -2.81
C SER A 558 34.84 4.50 -3.66
#